data_AF-A0A9E4SLN6-F1
#
_entry.id   AF-A0A9E4SLN6-F1
#
_cell.length_a   1.000
_cell.length_b   1.000
_cell.length_c   1.000
_cell.angle_alpha   90.00
_cell.angle_beta   90.00
_cell.angle_gamma   90.00
#
_symmetry.space_group_name_H-M   'P 1'
#
loop_
_entity.id
_entity.type
_entity.pdbx_description
1 polymer ?
#
loop_
_entity_poly.entity_id
_entity_poly.type
_entity_poly.pdbx_seq_one_letter_code
_entity_poly.pdbx_strand_id
1 'polypeptide(L)'
;MTMETKRLGKTDLEVGRLGIGLSEIGSNLEMTDTDQVRSVIFQALDAGVNFLDTAACYGISEEILGVVASERRDEFVLATKAGHFLPRGEGEDWTSELITSSIDRSLQRMKTDHVDLVQLHSCTVEILERGDVIRALQDARAAGKTRYIGYSGDKENAKWAVTSGLFDTLQTSFNLVDQSARTDLFADVEERDMGLIVKRPIGNAVWGAPADPKPYAKQPEYTTEYFRRAGLMEAEGPLAGDPGDRIRLALGFTFAHPEVDVAIVGTQRPEHMKSNL
;
A
#
# COMPACT_ATOMS: atom_id res chain seq x y z
N MET A 1 4.93 -13.01 21.04
CA MET A 1 6.02 -12.52 20.16
C MET A 1 5.72 -11.05 19.89
N THR A 2 6.73 -10.19 19.85
CA THR A 2 6.57 -8.77 19.53
C THR A 2 6.65 -8.58 18.02
N MET A 3 5.86 -7.67 17.45
CA MET A 3 5.93 -7.29 16.03
C MET A 3 7.35 -6.85 15.68
N GLU A 4 7.92 -7.39 14.60
CA GLU A 4 9.21 -6.92 14.08
C GLU A 4 9.01 -5.53 13.46
N THR A 5 9.82 -4.56 13.85
CA THR A 5 9.77 -3.18 13.35
C THR A 5 11.03 -2.83 12.58
N LYS A 6 10.90 -1.85 11.68
CA LYS A 6 11.98 -1.23 10.93
C LYS A 6 11.74 0.27 10.79
N ARG A 7 12.83 1.02 10.64
CA ARG A 7 12.76 2.38 10.12
C ARG A 7 12.35 2.34 8.65
N LEU A 8 11.42 3.20 8.23
CA LEU A 8 10.98 3.29 6.83
C LEU A 8 12.00 4.13 6.04
N GLY A 9 13.03 3.49 5.49
CA GLY A 9 14.15 4.12 4.79
C GLY A 9 14.76 5.30 5.57
N LYS A 10 14.92 6.44 4.89
CA LYS A 10 15.49 7.70 5.38
C LYS A 10 14.54 8.54 6.24
N THR A 11 13.33 8.05 6.50
CA THR A 11 12.38 8.73 7.37
C THR A 11 12.70 8.46 8.84
N ASP A 12 12.03 9.16 9.76
CA ASP A 12 12.03 8.88 11.20
C ASP A 12 10.89 7.94 11.63
N LEU A 13 10.15 7.35 10.69
CA LEU A 13 9.02 6.49 10.98
C LEU A 13 9.48 5.07 11.30
N GLU A 14 9.12 4.58 12.48
CA GLU A 14 9.25 3.17 12.86
C GLU A 14 7.96 2.42 12.50
N VAL A 15 8.05 1.47 11.59
CA VAL A 15 6.92 0.71 11.06
C VAL A 15 7.06 -0.78 11.37
N GLY A 16 5.97 -1.43 11.74
CA GLY A 16 5.89 -2.88 11.74
C GLY A 16 6.10 -3.41 10.32
N ARG A 17 6.79 -4.55 10.18
CA ARG A 17 7.02 -5.15 8.86
C ARG A 17 5.73 -5.56 8.16
N LEU A 18 4.68 -5.84 8.93
CA LEU A 18 3.32 -6.01 8.43
C LEU A 18 2.54 -4.70 8.59
N GLY A 19 1.96 -4.21 7.49
CA GLY A 19 0.98 -3.13 7.46
C GLY A 19 -0.36 -3.59 6.88
N ILE A 20 -1.37 -2.73 6.95
CA ILE A 20 -2.72 -3.01 6.44
C ILE A 20 -2.99 -2.19 5.19
N GLY A 21 -3.39 -2.86 4.11
CA GLY A 21 -3.93 -2.20 2.91
C GLY A 21 -5.46 -2.11 2.97
N LEU A 22 -6.02 -0.91 2.85
CA LEU A 22 -7.46 -0.69 3.05
C LEU A 22 -8.29 -0.67 1.75
N SER A 23 -7.69 -0.96 0.59
CA SER A 23 -8.37 -0.97 -0.71
C SER A 23 -9.58 -1.92 -0.76
N GLU A 24 -9.46 -3.10 -0.17
CA GLU A 24 -10.54 -4.09 -0.09
C GLU A 24 -11.71 -3.60 0.77
N ILE A 25 -11.42 -3.00 1.94
CA ILE A 25 -12.44 -2.35 2.79
C ILE A 25 -13.15 -1.26 1.99
N GLY A 26 -12.41 -0.39 1.31
CA GLY A 26 -13.01 0.69 0.52
C GLY A 26 -13.83 0.24 -0.69
N SER A 27 -13.54 -0.93 -1.26
CA SER A 27 -14.17 -1.39 -2.51
C SER A 27 -15.37 -2.31 -2.29
N ASN A 28 -15.40 -3.04 -1.17
CA ASN A 28 -16.33 -4.15 -0.98
C ASN A 28 -17.20 -4.02 0.28
N LEU A 29 -16.92 -3.05 1.16
CA LEU A 29 -17.73 -2.77 2.34
C LEU A 29 -18.45 -1.42 2.21
N GLU A 30 -19.47 -1.24 3.05
CA GLU A 30 -20.27 -0.03 3.15
C GLU A 30 -20.05 0.65 4.52
N MET A 31 -20.47 1.91 4.65
CA MET A 31 -20.33 2.64 5.92
C MET A 31 -21.05 1.96 7.09
N THR A 32 -22.06 1.13 6.81
CA THR A 32 -22.77 0.31 7.81
C THR A 32 -21.91 -0.81 8.40
N ASP A 33 -20.81 -1.20 7.76
CA ASP A 33 -19.91 -2.27 8.20
C ASP A 33 -18.81 -1.77 9.17
N THR A 34 -19.05 -0.62 9.82
CA THR A 34 -18.11 0.04 10.73
C THR A 34 -17.57 -0.91 11.82
N ASP A 35 -18.41 -1.78 12.38
CA ASP A 35 -17.98 -2.72 13.43
C ASP A 35 -17.00 -3.79 12.92
N GLN A 36 -17.21 -4.26 11.68
CA GLN A 36 -16.31 -5.21 11.02
C GLN A 36 -14.95 -4.54 10.75
N VAL A 37 -14.96 -3.32 10.21
CA VAL A 37 -13.72 -2.55 9.96
C VAL A 37 -13.00 -2.25 11.26
N ARG A 38 -13.72 -1.86 12.32
CA ARG A 38 -13.15 -1.68 13.66
C ARG A 38 -12.48 -2.94 14.17
N SER A 39 -13.13 -4.09 14.02
CA SER A 39 -12.53 -5.37 14.45
C SER A 39 -11.24 -5.69 13.71
N VAL A 40 -11.15 -5.43 12.41
CA VAL A 40 -9.92 -5.65 11.62
C VAL A 40 -8.81 -4.69 12.05
N ILE A 41 -9.10 -3.39 12.11
CA ILE A 41 -8.09 -2.37 12.41
C ILE A 41 -7.60 -2.52 13.86
N PHE A 42 -8.51 -2.63 14.83
CA PHE A 42 -8.09 -2.67 16.24
C PHE A 42 -7.34 -3.95 16.57
N GLN A 43 -7.74 -5.09 16.01
CA GLN A 43 -6.97 -6.32 16.20
C GLN A 43 -5.52 -6.19 15.70
N ALA A 44 -5.30 -5.49 14.59
CA ALA A 44 -3.97 -5.25 14.06
C ALA A 44 -3.17 -4.28 14.95
N LEU A 45 -3.77 -3.14 15.33
CA LEU A 45 -3.14 -2.16 16.22
C LEU A 45 -2.76 -2.78 17.58
N ASP A 46 -3.68 -3.55 18.17
CA ASP A 46 -3.48 -4.21 19.46
C ASP A 46 -2.39 -5.32 19.38
N ALA A 47 -2.11 -5.84 18.18
CA ALA A 47 -1.02 -6.77 17.91
C ALA A 47 0.31 -6.08 17.52
N GLY A 48 0.34 -4.75 17.48
CA GLY A 48 1.54 -3.96 17.18
C GLY A 48 1.75 -3.62 15.71
N VAL A 49 0.79 -3.92 14.81
CA VAL A 49 0.80 -3.34 13.46
C VAL A 49 0.50 -1.87 13.58
N ASN A 50 1.32 -1.02 12.94
CA ASN A 50 1.18 0.43 13.05
C ASN A 50 1.25 1.15 11.70
N PHE A 51 1.12 0.47 10.56
CA PHE A 51 1.12 1.10 9.25
C PHE A 51 -0.21 0.86 8.53
N LEU A 52 -0.99 1.93 8.33
CA LEU A 52 -2.28 1.88 7.64
C LEU A 52 -2.18 2.60 6.30
N ASP A 53 -2.41 1.88 5.20
CA ASP A 53 -2.36 2.39 3.82
C ASP A 53 -3.77 2.46 3.20
N THR A 54 -4.18 3.67 2.84
CA THR A 54 -5.45 3.97 2.15
C THR A 54 -5.19 4.79 0.88
N ALA A 55 -6.24 5.25 0.19
CA ALA A 55 -6.14 6.23 -0.90
C ALA A 55 -7.47 6.96 -1.08
N ALA A 56 -7.42 8.19 -1.58
CA ALA A 56 -8.61 9.01 -1.83
C ALA A 56 -9.63 8.38 -2.78
N CYS A 57 -9.16 7.53 -3.70
CA CYS A 57 -10.00 6.83 -4.67
C CYS A 57 -10.55 5.47 -4.21
N TYR A 58 -10.22 5.01 -2.99
CA TYR A 58 -10.70 3.73 -2.48
C TYR A 58 -12.07 3.87 -1.82
N GLY A 59 -13.12 4.13 -2.62
CA GLY A 59 -14.51 4.18 -2.15
C GLY A 59 -14.66 4.88 -0.79
N ILE A 60 -15.15 4.14 0.21
CA ILE A 60 -15.37 4.65 1.58
C ILE A 60 -14.15 4.62 2.51
N SER A 61 -13.00 4.11 2.06
CA SER A 61 -11.86 3.73 2.91
C SER A 61 -11.38 4.84 3.84
N GLU A 62 -11.19 6.06 3.33
CA GLU A 62 -10.77 7.21 4.16
C GLU A 62 -11.85 7.65 5.15
N GLU A 63 -13.12 7.62 4.73
CA GLU A 63 -14.26 8.04 5.55
C GLU A 63 -14.48 7.07 6.71
N ILE A 64 -14.49 5.77 6.43
CA ILE A 64 -14.65 4.74 7.46
C ILE A 64 -13.43 4.68 8.40
N LEU A 65 -12.22 4.92 7.89
CA LEU A 65 -11.03 5.01 8.73
C LEU A 65 -11.13 6.20 9.70
N GLY A 66 -11.59 7.36 9.23
CA GLY A 66 -11.84 8.52 10.09
C GLY A 66 -12.91 8.27 11.16
N VAL A 67 -13.91 7.43 10.88
CA VAL A 67 -14.90 7.00 11.89
C VAL A 67 -14.30 6.01 12.89
N VAL A 68 -13.47 5.08 12.44
CA VAL A 68 -13.01 3.94 13.24
C VAL A 68 -11.78 4.25 14.08
N ALA A 69 -10.80 4.98 13.54
CA ALA A 69 -9.44 5.02 14.08
C ALA A 69 -8.94 6.42 14.45
N SER A 70 -9.72 7.49 14.22
CA SER A 70 -9.28 8.86 14.50
C SER A 70 -8.96 9.11 15.98
N GLU A 71 -9.66 8.43 16.90
CA GLU A 71 -9.39 8.51 18.34
C GLU A 71 -8.08 7.83 18.77
N ARG A 72 -7.50 6.99 17.89
CA ARG A 72 -6.22 6.28 18.10
C ARG A 72 -5.13 6.79 17.16
N ARG A 73 -5.27 8.01 16.63
CA ARG A 73 -4.41 8.56 15.56
C ARG A 73 -2.91 8.46 15.84
N ASP A 74 -2.50 8.65 17.09
CA ASP A 74 -1.09 8.65 17.49
C ASP A 74 -0.48 7.24 17.59
N GLU A 75 -1.29 6.18 17.44
CA GLU A 75 -0.83 4.79 17.54
C GLU A 75 -0.33 4.21 16.20
N PHE A 76 -0.54 4.92 15.09
CA PHE A 76 -0.19 4.41 13.76
C PHE A 76 0.35 5.48 12.82
N VAL A 77 1.21 5.03 11.92
CA VAL A 77 1.61 5.71 10.70
C VAL A 77 0.48 5.63 9.68
N LEU A 78 -0.01 6.79 9.26
CA LEU A 78 -1.09 6.91 8.30
C LEU A 78 -0.57 7.31 6.92
N ALA A 79 -0.74 6.43 5.94
CA ALA A 79 -0.41 6.67 4.54
C ALA A 79 -1.68 6.77 3.68
N THR A 80 -1.80 7.84 2.89
CA THR A 80 -2.84 7.95 1.84
C THR A 80 -2.21 8.30 0.49
N LYS A 81 -3.04 8.40 -0.55
CA LYS A 81 -2.62 8.71 -1.91
C LYS A 81 -3.57 9.65 -2.61
N ALA A 82 -3.00 10.49 -3.48
CA ALA A 82 -3.70 11.48 -4.30
C ALA A 82 -3.34 11.31 -5.79
N GLY A 83 -4.13 11.95 -6.67
CA GLY A 83 -3.85 11.99 -8.12
C GLY A 83 -5.04 11.64 -8.99
N HIS A 84 -6.11 11.08 -8.43
CA HIS A 84 -7.29 10.69 -9.19
C HIS A 84 -8.45 11.63 -8.94
N PHE A 85 -9.06 12.13 -10.01
CA PHE A 85 -10.31 12.86 -10.00
C PHE A 85 -11.44 11.93 -9.55
N LEU A 86 -12.37 12.48 -8.78
CA LEU A 86 -13.52 11.75 -8.25
C LEU A 86 -14.80 12.51 -8.62
N PRO A 87 -15.77 11.88 -9.31
CA PRO A 87 -15.78 10.48 -9.75
C PRO A 87 -14.74 10.14 -10.83
N ARG A 88 -14.27 8.87 -10.86
CA ARG A 88 -13.23 8.44 -11.81
C ARG A 88 -13.70 8.64 -13.26
N GLY A 89 -12.85 9.24 -14.08
CA GLY A 89 -13.10 9.44 -15.52
C GLY A 89 -13.95 10.68 -15.85
N GLU A 90 -14.37 11.46 -14.85
CA GLU A 90 -15.17 12.67 -15.04
C GLU A 90 -14.35 13.98 -15.01
N GLY A 91 -13.03 13.89 -14.86
CA GLY A 91 -12.15 15.04 -14.82
C GLY A 91 -10.70 14.68 -15.11
N GLU A 92 -9.83 15.68 -15.05
CA GLU A 92 -8.41 15.52 -15.32
C GLU A 92 -7.67 15.01 -14.08
N ASP A 93 -7.04 13.85 -14.23
CA ASP A 93 -6.17 13.25 -13.21
C ASP A 93 -4.81 13.99 -13.17
N TRP A 94 -4.14 13.94 -12.02
CA TRP A 94 -2.76 14.42 -11.82
C TRP A 94 -2.48 15.88 -12.22
N THR A 95 -3.37 16.80 -11.84
CA THR A 95 -3.09 18.25 -11.83
C THR A 95 -2.66 18.71 -10.44
N SER A 96 -1.88 19.80 -10.36
CA SER A 96 -1.45 20.39 -9.08
C SER A 96 -2.64 20.75 -8.17
N GLU A 97 -3.69 21.34 -8.75
CA GLU A 97 -4.92 21.72 -8.05
C GLU A 97 -5.67 20.49 -7.52
N LEU A 98 -5.70 19.41 -8.30
CA LEU A 98 -6.32 18.15 -7.87
C LEU A 98 -5.52 17.50 -6.73
N ILE A 99 -4.18 17.48 -6.79
CA ILE A 99 -3.36 16.94 -5.70
C ILE A 99 -3.66 17.71 -4.40
N THR A 100 -3.62 19.03 -4.46
CA THR A 100 -3.86 19.91 -3.30
C THR A 100 -5.26 19.68 -2.71
N SER A 101 -6.30 19.77 -3.53
CA SER A 101 -7.69 19.59 -3.08
C SER A 101 -7.99 18.16 -2.63
N SER A 102 -7.32 17.15 -3.22
CA SER A 102 -7.46 15.77 -2.78
C SER A 102 -6.89 15.55 -1.39
N ILE A 103 -5.72 16.12 -1.07
CA ILE A 103 -5.13 16.02 0.27
C ILE A 103 -6.06 16.66 1.30
N ASP A 104 -6.58 17.85 1.03
CA ASP A 104 -7.50 18.55 1.94
C ASP A 104 -8.77 17.75 2.22
N ARG A 105 -9.36 17.16 1.18
CA ARG A 105 -10.51 16.26 1.32
C ARG A 105 -10.15 14.99 2.11
N SER A 106 -8.97 14.43 1.90
CA SER A 106 -8.51 13.21 2.59
C SER A 106 -8.38 13.45 4.09
N LEU A 107 -7.79 14.58 4.48
CA LEU A 107 -7.66 15.01 5.89
C LEU A 107 -9.04 15.15 6.56
N GLN A 108 -9.99 15.80 5.88
CA GLN A 108 -11.37 15.94 6.38
C GLN A 108 -12.05 14.57 6.57
N ARG A 109 -11.94 13.68 5.58
CA ARG A 109 -12.55 12.34 5.63
C ARG A 109 -11.98 11.49 6.76
N MET A 110 -10.66 11.51 6.92
CA MET A 110 -9.95 10.76 7.97
C MET A 110 -10.00 11.45 9.34
N LYS A 111 -10.62 12.63 9.43
CA LYS A 111 -10.77 13.43 10.67
C LYS A 111 -9.43 13.69 11.36
N THR A 112 -8.44 14.11 10.59
CA THR A 112 -7.10 14.44 11.08
C THR A 112 -6.59 15.71 10.39
N ASP A 113 -5.66 16.43 11.03
CA ASP A 113 -5.01 17.60 10.48
C ASP A 113 -3.75 17.25 9.66
N HIS A 114 -3.21 16.04 9.83
CA HIS A 114 -2.03 15.58 9.11
C HIS A 114 -2.02 14.06 8.89
N VAL A 115 -1.34 13.63 7.82
CA VAL A 115 -0.95 12.22 7.59
C VAL A 115 0.56 12.07 7.63
N ASP A 116 1.05 10.88 7.97
CA ASP A 116 2.50 10.65 8.00
C ASP A 116 3.08 10.61 6.58
N LEU A 117 2.32 10.08 5.61
CA LEU A 117 2.77 9.93 4.22
C LEU A 117 1.65 10.20 3.21
N VAL A 118 1.93 11.05 2.22
CA VAL A 118 1.09 11.17 1.00
C VAL A 118 1.85 10.66 -0.21
N GLN A 119 1.21 9.83 -1.03
CA GLN A 119 1.81 9.28 -2.24
C GLN A 119 1.07 9.72 -3.52
N LEU A 120 1.79 9.87 -4.64
CA LEU A 120 1.15 9.92 -5.97
C LEU A 120 0.65 8.53 -6.38
N HIS A 121 -0.54 8.46 -6.98
CA HIS A 121 -1.23 7.20 -7.32
C HIS A 121 -1.88 7.26 -8.69
N SER A 122 -1.52 6.39 -9.64
CA SER A 122 -0.13 6.19 -10.04
C SER A 122 0.00 6.89 -11.39
N CYS A 123 0.83 7.93 -11.50
CA CYS A 123 1.01 8.67 -12.75
C CYS A 123 2.23 8.17 -13.54
N THR A 124 2.28 8.50 -14.83
CA THR A 124 3.38 8.12 -15.71
C THR A 124 4.61 9.01 -15.52
N VAL A 125 5.77 8.59 -16.06
CA VAL A 125 6.98 9.42 -16.14
C VAL A 125 6.69 10.78 -16.77
N GLU A 126 5.90 10.85 -17.84
CA GLU A 126 5.60 12.12 -18.51
C GLU A 126 4.83 13.10 -17.61
N ILE A 127 4.04 12.60 -16.66
CA ILE A 127 3.39 13.45 -15.64
C ILE A 127 4.40 13.85 -14.57
N LEU A 128 5.22 12.91 -14.10
CA LEU A 128 6.24 13.15 -13.07
C LEU A 128 7.25 14.22 -13.53
N GLU A 129 7.66 14.19 -14.79
CA GLU A 129 8.63 15.12 -15.37
C GLU A 129 8.12 16.57 -15.51
N ARG A 130 6.79 16.78 -15.52
CA ARG A 130 6.20 18.13 -15.44
C ARG A 130 6.48 18.81 -14.09
N GLY A 131 6.65 17.99 -13.04
CA GLY A 131 7.06 18.39 -11.70
C GLY A 131 6.02 19.19 -10.91
N ASP A 132 4.87 19.55 -11.49
CA ASP A 132 3.80 20.31 -10.84
C ASP A 132 3.09 19.50 -9.75
N VAL A 133 2.78 18.22 -10.01
CA VAL A 133 2.22 17.33 -8.99
C VAL A 133 3.20 17.03 -7.84
N ILE A 134 4.50 17.01 -8.13
CA ILE A 134 5.55 16.82 -7.11
C ILE A 134 5.64 18.08 -6.25
N ARG A 135 5.63 19.27 -6.87
CA ARG A 135 5.58 20.56 -6.15
C ARG A 135 4.35 20.63 -5.23
N ALA A 136 3.18 20.20 -5.70
CA ALA A 136 1.98 20.16 -4.86
C ALA A 136 2.13 19.28 -3.60
N LEU A 137 2.83 18.14 -3.70
CA LEU A 137 3.16 17.31 -2.53
C LEU A 137 4.17 17.99 -1.59
N GLN A 138 5.17 18.66 -2.15
CA GLN A 138 6.17 19.41 -1.38
C GLN A 138 5.53 20.60 -0.64
N ASP A 139 4.61 21.31 -1.29
CA ASP A 139 3.83 22.39 -0.69
C ASP A 139 2.93 21.87 0.44
N ALA A 140 2.29 20.70 0.25
CA ALA A 140 1.51 20.06 1.30
C ALA A 140 2.38 19.67 2.51
N ARG A 141 3.61 19.20 2.28
CA ARG A 141 4.58 18.95 3.36
C ARG A 141 4.97 20.24 4.06
N ALA A 142 5.31 21.28 3.31
CA ALA A 142 5.69 22.58 3.87
C ALA A 142 4.56 23.20 4.71
N ALA A 143 3.30 22.94 4.33
CA ALA A 143 2.10 23.34 5.07
C ALA A 143 1.79 22.44 6.29
N GLY A 144 2.58 21.41 6.56
CA GLY A 144 2.40 20.49 7.69
C GLY A 144 1.28 19.45 7.50
N LYS A 145 0.67 19.37 6.32
CA LYS A 145 -0.41 18.40 6.01
C LYS A 145 0.10 16.97 5.88
N THR A 146 1.38 16.82 5.55
CA THR A 146 2.06 15.53 5.56
C THR A 146 3.51 15.64 6.01
N ARG A 147 4.05 14.59 6.63
CA ARG A 147 5.46 14.54 7.04
C ARG A 147 6.38 14.12 5.89
N TYR A 148 5.94 13.13 5.12
CA TYR A 148 6.72 12.53 4.02
C TYR A 148 5.90 12.43 2.74
N ILE A 149 6.60 12.33 1.61
CA ILE A 149 5.96 12.18 0.30
C ILE A 149 6.53 10.95 -0.41
N GLY A 150 5.67 10.23 -1.11
CA GLY A 150 6.05 9.02 -1.81
C GLY A 150 5.46 8.92 -3.21
N TYR A 151 5.87 7.87 -3.89
CA TYR A 151 5.30 7.47 -5.16
C TYR A 151 4.82 6.03 -5.07
N SER A 152 3.58 5.77 -5.46
CA SER A 152 3.07 4.42 -5.63
C SER A 152 3.00 4.09 -7.11
N GLY A 153 3.67 3.04 -7.56
CA GLY A 153 3.70 2.64 -8.96
C GLY A 153 4.64 1.47 -9.20
N ASP A 154 4.82 1.13 -10.46
CA ASP A 154 5.52 -0.08 -10.89
C ASP A 154 6.41 0.23 -12.10
N LYS A 155 7.39 -0.65 -12.37
CA LYS A 155 8.26 -0.64 -13.57
C LYS A 155 8.95 0.70 -13.82
N GLU A 156 8.91 1.21 -15.06
CA GLU A 156 9.63 2.42 -15.48
C GLU A 156 9.26 3.66 -14.67
N ASN A 157 8.00 3.79 -14.26
CA ASN A 157 7.55 4.92 -13.47
C ASN A 157 8.08 4.84 -12.02
N ALA A 158 8.11 3.64 -11.45
CA ALA A 158 8.75 3.41 -10.15
C ALA A 158 10.27 3.65 -10.22
N LYS A 159 10.93 3.19 -11.29
CA LYS A 159 12.36 3.40 -11.50
C LYS A 159 12.70 4.88 -11.56
N TRP A 160 11.93 5.66 -12.32
CA TRP A 160 12.09 7.11 -12.36
C TRP A 160 11.91 7.74 -10.99
N ALA A 161 10.86 7.35 -10.25
CA ALA A 161 10.60 7.89 -8.92
C ALA A 161 11.78 7.67 -7.96
N VAL A 162 12.37 6.46 -7.97
CA VAL A 162 13.56 6.13 -7.17
C VAL A 162 14.76 6.97 -7.60
N THR A 163 15.08 6.99 -8.90
CA THR A 163 16.31 7.64 -9.40
C THR A 163 16.26 9.15 -9.36
N SER A 164 15.05 9.75 -9.36
CA SER A 164 14.86 11.20 -9.26
C SER A 164 15.38 11.80 -7.95
N GLY A 165 15.41 11.02 -6.86
CA GLY A 165 15.74 11.51 -5.52
C GLY A 165 14.69 12.44 -4.90
N LEU A 166 13.49 12.56 -5.50
CA LEU A 166 12.46 13.54 -5.09
C LEU A 166 11.46 13.01 -4.05
N PHE A 167 11.47 11.70 -3.77
CA PHE A 167 10.52 11.05 -2.86
C PHE A 167 11.23 10.41 -1.66
N ASP A 168 10.49 10.22 -0.57
CA ASP A 168 10.98 9.53 0.64
C ASP A 168 10.72 8.04 0.60
N THR A 169 9.59 7.64 0.00
CA THR A 169 9.16 6.24 -0.05
C THR A 169 8.72 5.84 -1.45
N LEU A 170 8.96 4.57 -1.78
CA LEU A 170 8.39 3.90 -2.95
C LEU A 170 7.38 2.87 -2.46
N GLN A 171 6.18 2.88 -3.04
CA GLN A 171 5.25 1.77 -2.94
C GLN A 171 5.13 1.02 -4.27
N THR A 172 5.61 -0.22 -4.32
CA THR A 172 5.66 -1.01 -5.56
C THR A 172 5.18 -2.44 -5.37
N SER A 173 4.78 -3.09 -6.45
CA SER A 173 4.32 -4.48 -6.43
C SER A 173 5.51 -5.41 -6.31
N PHE A 174 5.46 -6.32 -5.34
CA PHE A 174 6.42 -7.38 -5.20
C PHE A 174 5.78 -8.56 -4.48
N ASN A 175 5.97 -9.77 -4.99
CA ASN A 175 5.51 -11.00 -4.36
C ASN A 175 6.17 -12.23 -5.01
N LEU A 176 5.84 -13.42 -4.50
CA LEU A 176 6.36 -14.69 -4.96
C LEU A 176 6.27 -14.88 -6.49
N VAL A 177 5.19 -14.41 -7.13
CA VAL A 177 4.93 -14.65 -8.57
C VAL A 177 5.16 -13.40 -9.44
N ASP A 178 5.59 -12.29 -8.84
CA ASP A 178 5.99 -11.07 -9.55
C ASP A 178 7.17 -10.41 -8.83
N GLN A 179 8.37 -10.75 -9.31
CA GLN A 179 9.64 -10.38 -8.69
C GLN A 179 10.38 -9.27 -9.44
N SER A 180 9.74 -8.66 -10.45
CA SER A 180 10.35 -7.64 -11.32
C SER A 180 10.91 -6.45 -10.55
N ALA A 181 10.22 -6.01 -9.49
CA ALA A 181 10.70 -4.92 -8.64
C ALA A 181 12.06 -5.25 -7.97
N ARG A 182 12.31 -6.50 -7.59
CA ARG A 182 13.57 -6.91 -6.95
C ARG A 182 14.75 -6.72 -7.90
N THR A 183 14.60 -7.11 -9.18
CA THR A 183 15.70 -7.03 -10.15
C THR A 183 16.01 -5.60 -10.56
N ASP A 184 15.00 -4.74 -10.60
CA ASP A 184 15.12 -3.44 -11.25
C ASP A 184 15.22 -2.27 -10.26
N LEU A 185 14.70 -2.42 -9.03
CA LEU A 185 14.48 -1.32 -8.09
C LEU A 185 15.20 -1.47 -6.75
N PHE A 186 15.33 -2.68 -6.20
CA PHE A 186 15.72 -2.85 -4.79
C PHE A 186 17.12 -2.30 -4.49
N ALA A 187 18.10 -2.54 -5.36
CA ALA A 187 19.46 -2.01 -5.18
C ALA A 187 19.48 -0.48 -5.16
N ASP A 188 18.74 0.19 -6.06
CA ASP A 188 18.65 1.66 -6.08
C ASP A 188 17.89 2.21 -4.86
N VAL A 189 16.86 1.49 -4.40
CA VAL A 189 16.10 1.84 -3.19
C VAL A 189 17.01 1.79 -1.95
N GLU A 190 17.81 0.72 -1.83
CA GLU A 190 18.79 0.56 -0.75
C GLU A 190 19.90 1.62 -0.81
N GLU A 191 20.49 1.86 -1.99
CA GLU A 191 21.54 2.89 -2.19
C GLU A 191 21.06 4.28 -1.73
N ARG A 192 19.77 4.56 -1.85
CA ARG A 192 19.15 5.86 -1.54
C ARG A 192 18.54 5.93 -0.15
N ASP A 193 18.59 4.85 0.64
CA ASP A 193 17.86 4.72 1.90
C ASP A 193 16.38 5.13 1.69
N MET A 194 15.75 4.71 0.60
CA MET A 194 14.36 5.06 0.30
C MET A 194 13.42 4.06 0.95
N GLY A 195 12.38 4.53 1.64
CA GLY A 195 11.47 3.64 2.35
C GLY A 195 10.70 2.74 1.38
N LEU A 196 10.76 1.42 1.56
CA LEU A 196 10.14 0.47 0.62
C LEU A 196 8.86 -0.14 1.20
N ILE A 197 7.74 0.18 0.55
CA ILE A 197 6.42 -0.34 0.85
C ILE A 197 6.03 -1.35 -0.23
N VAL A 198 5.82 -2.60 0.13
CA VAL A 198 5.39 -3.63 -0.82
C VAL A 198 3.86 -3.73 -0.83
N LYS A 199 3.24 -3.44 -1.97
CA LYS A 199 1.83 -3.75 -2.23
C LYS A 199 1.70 -5.14 -2.87
N ARG A 200 0.57 -5.80 -2.60
CA ARG A 200 0.26 -7.17 -3.06
C ARG A 200 1.29 -8.22 -2.60
N PRO A 201 1.80 -8.20 -1.35
CA PRO A 201 2.88 -9.09 -0.90
C PRO A 201 2.54 -10.59 -0.97
N ILE A 202 1.26 -10.93 -0.96
CA ILE A 202 0.77 -12.31 -1.11
C ILE A 202 0.32 -12.65 -2.54
N GLY A 203 0.58 -11.78 -3.51
CA GLY A 203 0.10 -11.93 -4.89
C GLY A 203 -1.41 -12.04 -4.98
N ASN A 204 -2.18 -11.43 -4.07
CA ASN A 204 -3.63 -11.62 -3.92
C ASN A 204 -4.05 -13.09 -3.66
N ALA A 205 -3.23 -13.85 -2.93
CA ALA A 205 -3.48 -15.24 -2.54
C ALA A 205 -3.63 -16.23 -3.70
N VAL A 206 -2.97 -15.97 -4.83
CA VAL A 206 -3.02 -16.86 -6.01
C VAL A 206 -2.23 -18.17 -5.83
N TRP A 207 -1.17 -18.18 -5.03
CA TRP A 207 -0.33 -19.36 -4.85
C TRP A 207 -1.12 -20.51 -4.24
N GLY A 208 -1.13 -21.69 -4.88
CA GLY A 208 -1.89 -22.85 -4.41
C GLY A 208 -3.40 -22.62 -4.34
N ALA A 209 -3.93 -21.59 -5.03
CA ALA A 209 -5.36 -21.35 -5.08
C ALA A 209 -6.04 -22.34 -6.03
N PRO A 210 -7.19 -22.93 -5.65
CA PRO A 210 -7.92 -23.85 -6.54
C PRO A 210 -8.54 -23.13 -7.74
N ALA A 211 -8.72 -21.81 -7.65
CA ALA A 211 -9.22 -20.93 -8.70
C ALA A 211 -8.66 -19.52 -8.53
N ASP A 212 -8.69 -18.73 -9.60
CA ASP A 212 -8.30 -17.32 -9.59
C ASP A 212 -9.15 -16.53 -8.55
N PRO A 213 -8.55 -15.90 -7.51
CA PRO A 213 -9.28 -15.32 -6.38
C PRO A 213 -10.18 -14.13 -6.69
N LYS A 214 -9.85 -13.31 -7.70
CA LYS A 214 -10.66 -12.18 -8.19
C LYS A 214 -11.27 -11.30 -7.07
N PRO A 215 -10.44 -10.62 -6.25
CA PRO A 215 -10.89 -9.88 -5.06
C PRO A 215 -11.78 -8.65 -5.37
N TYR A 216 -11.80 -8.18 -6.61
CA TYR A 216 -12.55 -7.00 -7.04
C TYR A 216 -13.58 -7.36 -8.10
N ALA A 217 -14.87 -7.29 -7.76
CA ALA A 217 -15.96 -7.61 -8.69
C ALA A 217 -15.93 -6.76 -9.97
N LYS A 218 -15.48 -5.50 -9.88
CA LYS A 218 -15.38 -4.56 -11.00
C LYS A 218 -14.10 -4.72 -11.83
N GLN A 219 -13.15 -5.57 -11.42
CA GLN A 219 -11.88 -5.82 -12.12
C GLN A 219 -11.56 -7.33 -12.11
N PRO A 220 -12.34 -8.16 -12.82
CA PRO A 220 -12.24 -9.62 -12.73
C PRO A 220 -10.92 -10.19 -13.29
N GLU A 221 -10.17 -9.42 -14.08
CA GLU A 221 -8.85 -9.81 -14.61
C GLU A 221 -7.67 -9.40 -13.71
N TYR A 222 -7.94 -8.72 -12.59
CA TYR A 222 -6.91 -8.09 -11.74
C TYR A 222 -5.81 -9.06 -11.28
N THR A 223 -6.14 -10.34 -11.09
CA THR A 223 -5.23 -11.39 -10.61
C THR A 223 -4.86 -12.42 -11.67
N THR A 224 -5.37 -12.30 -12.89
CA THR A 224 -5.27 -13.35 -13.91
C THR A 224 -3.82 -13.67 -14.28
N GLU A 225 -2.97 -12.68 -14.45
CA GLU A 225 -1.55 -12.92 -14.76
C GLU A 225 -0.80 -13.52 -13.58
N TYR A 226 -1.10 -13.10 -12.35
CA TYR A 226 -0.50 -13.69 -11.14
C TYR A 226 -0.91 -15.15 -10.97
N PHE A 227 -2.19 -15.47 -11.21
CA PHE A 227 -2.70 -16.84 -11.17
C PHE A 227 -2.05 -17.71 -12.23
N ARG A 228 -1.90 -17.20 -13.47
CA ARG A 228 -1.20 -17.90 -14.55
C ARG A 228 0.25 -18.22 -14.17
N ARG A 229 0.99 -17.24 -13.62
CA ARG A 229 2.38 -17.43 -13.18
C ARG A 229 2.49 -18.41 -12.02
N ALA A 230 1.60 -18.33 -11.04
CA ALA A 230 1.54 -19.28 -9.93
C ALA A 230 1.44 -20.72 -10.43
N GLY A 231 0.47 -21.01 -11.32
CA GLY A 231 0.30 -22.34 -11.88
C GLY A 231 1.50 -22.85 -12.69
N LEU A 232 2.20 -21.97 -13.41
CA LEU A 232 3.44 -22.33 -14.11
C LEU A 232 4.57 -22.66 -13.14
N MET A 233 4.74 -21.86 -12.09
CA MET A 233 5.77 -22.09 -11.08
C MET A 233 5.49 -23.35 -10.26
N GLU A 234 4.24 -23.59 -9.87
CA GLU A 234 3.82 -24.81 -9.16
C GLU A 234 4.06 -26.08 -10.00
N ALA A 235 3.94 -25.99 -11.33
CA ALA A 235 4.24 -27.09 -12.25
C ALA A 235 5.74 -27.46 -12.31
N GLU A 236 6.64 -26.60 -11.83
CA GLU A 236 8.08 -26.91 -11.73
C GLU A 236 8.41 -27.81 -10.53
N GLY A 237 7.47 -27.99 -9.60
CA GLY A 237 7.60 -28.87 -8.45
C GLY A 237 7.49 -28.14 -7.10
N PRO A 238 7.66 -28.86 -5.99
CA PRO A 238 7.51 -28.29 -4.66
C PRO A 238 8.64 -27.31 -4.35
N LEU A 239 8.30 -26.20 -3.67
CA LEU A 239 9.29 -25.27 -3.14
C LEU A 239 9.96 -25.84 -1.89
N ALA A 240 11.29 -25.82 -1.87
CA ALA A 240 12.04 -26.24 -0.69
C ALA A 240 11.73 -25.31 0.49
N GLY A 241 11.41 -25.89 1.66
CA GLY A 241 11.06 -25.12 2.85
C GLY A 241 9.63 -24.57 2.86
N ASP A 242 8.73 -25.08 2.01
CA ASP A 242 7.30 -24.76 2.07
C ASP A 242 6.73 -25.06 3.48
N PRO A 243 6.16 -24.06 4.18
CA PRO A 243 5.58 -24.24 5.50
C PRO A 243 4.25 -25.02 5.50
N GLY A 244 3.73 -25.43 4.35
CA GLY A 244 2.42 -26.08 4.20
C GLY A 244 1.24 -25.11 4.31
N ASP A 245 1.50 -23.81 4.38
CA ASP A 245 0.52 -22.74 4.39
C ASP A 245 0.86 -21.74 3.28
N ARG A 246 -0.02 -21.65 2.28
CA ARG A 246 0.18 -20.81 1.09
C ARG A 246 0.31 -19.31 1.38
N ILE A 247 -0.38 -18.80 2.40
CA ILE A 247 -0.32 -17.38 2.77
C ILE A 247 0.98 -17.11 3.50
N ARG A 248 1.33 -17.98 4.45
CA ARG A 248 2.61 -17.92 5.16
C ARG A 248 3.80 -18.03 4.22
N LEU A 249 3.73 -18.90 3.22
CA LEU A 249 4.76 -19.02 2.20
C LEU A 249 4.92 -17.73 1.40
N ALA A 250 3.82 -17.16 0.90
CA ALA A 250 3.84 -15.95 0.09
C ALA A 250 4.31 -14.72 0.91
N LEU A 251 3.84 -14.56 2.15
CA LEU A 251 4.32 -13.51 3.06
C LEU A 251 5.79 -13.73 3.43
N GLY A 252 6.16 -14.96 3.79
CA GLY A 252 7.53 -15.33 4.15
C GLY A 252 8.51 -15.05 3.02
N PHE A 253 8.14 -15.33 1.77
CA PHE A 253 8.93 -14.94 0.60
C PHE A 253 9.16 -13.43 0.56
N THR A 254 8.10 -12.63 0.70
CA THR A 254 8.23 -11.16 0.70
C THR A 254 9.11 -10.67 1.86
N PHE A 255 8.92 -11.19 3.07
CA PHE A 255 9.69 -10.79 4.25
C PHE A 255 11.13 -11.32 4.29
N ALA A 256 11.47 -12.32 3.48
CA ALA A 256 12.86 -12.77 3.33
C ALA A 256 13.76 -11.70 2.68
N HIS A 257 13.19 -10.61 2.16
CA HIS A 257 13.90 -9.51 1.53
C HIS A 257 14.19 -8.40 2.54
N PRO A 258 15.46 -8.15 2.92
CA PRO A 258 15.81 -7.14 3.90
C PRO A 258 15.54 -5.71 3.44
N GLU A 259 15.41 -5.46 2.13
CA GLU A 259 15.07 -4.16 1.56
C GLU A 259 13.61 -3.79 1.81
N VAL A 260 12.75 -4.76 2.10
CA VAL A 260 11.33 -4.52 2.41
C VAL A 260 11.19 -4.03 3.85
N ASP A 261 10.77 -2.78 3.99
CA ASP A 261 10.49 -2.15 5.28
C ASP A 261 9.11 -2.57 5.79
N VAL A 262 8.09 -2.43 4.94
CA VAL A 262 6.71 -2.82 5.26
C VAL A 262 6.01 -3.46 4.07
N ALA A 263 5.27 -4.53 4.32
CA ALA A 263 4.39 -5.17 3.35
C ALA A 263 2.93 -4.96 3.77
N ILE A 264 2.12 -4.38 2.89
CA ILE A 264 0.72 -4.05 3.18
C ILE A 264 -0.22 -5.15 2.69
N VAL A 265 -0.88 -5.83 3.63
CA VAL A 265 -1.82 -6.92 3.35
C VAL A 265 -3.25 -6.42 3.52
N GLY A 266 -4.08 -6.61 2.50
CA GLY A 266 -5.49 -6.26 2.56
C GLY A 266 -6.33 -7.38 3.17
N THR A 267 -7.33 -7.00 3.96
CA THR A 267 -8.43 -7.90 4.31
C THR A 267 -9.63 -7.13 4.87
N GLN A 268 -10.81 -7.70 4.67
CA GLN A 268 -12.07 -7.30 5.31
C GLN A 268 -12.44 -8.21 6.49
N ARG A 269 -11.67 -9.29 6.72
CA ARG A 269 -12.05 -10.40 7.59
C ARG A 269 -11.17 -10.44 8.83
N PRO A 270 -11.72 -10.31 10.06
CA PRO A 270 -10.93 -10.41 11.29
C PRO A 270 -10.13 -11.72 11.39
N GLU A 271 -10.67 -12.84 10.91
CA GLU A 271 -9.97 -14.12 10.89
C GLU A 271 -8.74 -14.13 9.98
N HIS A 272 -8.76 -13.37 8.88
CA HIS A 272 -7.59 -13.20 8.03
C HIS A 272 -6.55 -12.30 8.69
N MET A 273 -6.99 -11.22 9.34
CA MET A 273 -6.07 -10.36 10.09
C MET A 273 -5.32 -11.18 11.15
N LYS A 274 -6.05 -11.98 11.94
CA LYS A 274 -5.46 -12.91 12.90
C LYS A 274 -4.49 -13.92 12.28
N SER A 275 -4.75 -14.38 11.06
CA SER A 275 -3.87 -15.31 10.34
C SER A 275 -2.62 -14.64 9.75
N ASN A 276 -2.69 -13.33 9.47
CA ASN A 276 -1.57 -12.56 8.93
C ASN A 276 -0.57 -12.16 10.02
N LEU A 277 -1.05 -11.95 11.26
CA LEU A 277 -0.27 -11.66 12.46
C LEU A 277 0.54 -12.88 12.95
#